data_AF-A0A3Q4MWP1-F1
#
_entry.id   AF-A0A3Q4MWP1-F1
#
_cell.length_a   1.000
_cell.length_b   1.000
_cell.length_c   1.000
_cell.angle_alpha   90.00
_cell.angle_beta   90.00
_cell.angle_gamma   90.00
#
_symmetry.space_group_name_H-M   'P 1'
#
loop_
_entity.id
_entity.type
_entity.pdbx_description
1 polymer ?
#
loop_
_entity_poly.entity_id
_entity_poly.type
_entity_poly.pdbx_seq_one_letter_code
_entity_poly.pdbx_strand_id
1 'polypeptide(L)'
;KMNKPLLLLVALTFCCCFALNTCRCRRTVANPIPPRAVKKIEVTPASGHCPRTEIIVTVRNGNKICVDPEAKWFPVFVLLPHSTKTTV
;
A
#
# COMPACT_ATOMS: atom_id res chain seq x y z
N LYS A 1 -12.88 -28.92 -29.07
CA LYS A 1 -12.20 -29.68 -27.99
C LYS A 1 -10.98 -28.87 -27.57
N MET A 2 -11.08 -28.07 -26.50
CA MET A 2 -9.98 -27.20 -26.10
C MET A 2 -8.78 -28.04 -25.66
N ASN A 3 -7.64 -27.72 -26.26
CA ASN A 3 -6.35 -28.33 -26.09
C ASN A 3 -5.83 -28.08 -24.67
N LYS A 4 -5.60 -29.15 -23.90
CA LYS A 4 -5.01 -29.12 -22.55
C LYS A 4 -3.78 -28.19 -22.40
N PRO A 5 -2.82 -28.13 -23.35
CA PRO A 5 -1.70 -27.20 -23.22
C PRO A 5 -2.13 -25.72 -23.29
N LEU A 6 -3.19 -25.42 -24.05
CA LEU A 6 -3.75 -24.06 -24.14
C LEU A 6 -4.38 -23.64 -22.81
N LEU A 7 -5.10 -24.55 -22.14
CA LEU A 7 -5.66 -24.32 -20.81
C LEU A 7 -4.56 -24.06 -19.76
N LEU A 8 -3.44 -24.79 -19.82
CA LEU A 8 -2.31 -24.59 -18.91
C LEU A 8 -1.62 -23.23 -19.14
N LEU A 9 -1.45 -22.80 -20.39
CA LEU A 9 -0.88 -21.50 -20.73
C LEU A 9 -1.74 -20.33 -20.23
N VAL A 10 -3.07 -20.45 -20.36
CA VAL A 10 -4.00 -19.45 -19.84
C VAL A 10 -3.96 -19.41 -18.31
N ALA A 11 -3.88 -20.55 -17.63
CA ALA A 11 -3.78 -20.59 -16.18
C ALA A 11 -2.46 -19.97 -15.66
N LEU A 12 -1.33 -20.25 -16.32
CA LEU A 12 -0.02 -19.69 -15.95
C LEU A 12 0.04 -18.17 -16.14
N THR A 13 -0.51 -17.65 -17.25
CA THR A 13 -0.58 -16.21 -17.51
C THR A 13 -1.49 -15.50 -16.53
N PHE A 14 -2.65 -16.08 -16.21
CA PHE A 14 -3.55 -15.55 -15.18
C PHE A 14 -2.91 -15.58 -13.78
N CYS A 15 -2.16 -16.63 -13.45
CA CYS A 15 -1.46 -16.78 -12.18
C CYS A 15 -0.33 -15.74 -12.02
N CYS A 16 0.50 -15.53 -13.05
CA CYS A 16 1.58 -14.54 -13.01
C CYS A 16 1.08 -13.09 -12.92
N CYS A 17 -0.11 -12.78 -13.46
CA CYS A 17 -0.65 -11.42 -13.48
C CYS A 17 -1.53 -11.06 -12.29
N PHE A 18 -2.11 -12.05 -11.57
CA PHE A 18 -3.04 -11.79 -10.46
C PHE A 18 -2.61 -12.33 -9.10
N ALA A 19 -1.70 -13.30 -9.01
CA ALA A 19 -1.43 -13.98 -7.74
C ALA A 19 -0.17 -13.50 -6.99
N LEU A 20 0.69 -12.69 -7.64
CA LEU A 20 1.90 -12.18 -6.99
C LEU A 20 1.59 -10.89 -6.21
N ASN A 21 0.85 -11.01 -5.11
CA ASN A 21 0.59 -9.89 -4.20
C ASN A 21 1.90 -9.44 -3.54
N THR A 22 2.44 -8.32 -4.00
CA THR A 22 3.74 -7.76 -3.61
C THR A 22 3.54 -6.43 -2.89
N CYS A 23 2.54 -6.37 -2.01
CA CYS A 23 2.35 -5.26 -1.10
C CYS A 23 3.66 -4.94 -0.36
N ARG A 24 4.02 -3.66 -0.30
CA ARG A 24 5.23 -3.20 0.39
C ARG A 24 5.10 -3.33 1.91
N CYS A 25 3.88 -3.16 2.41
CA CYS A 25 3.54 -3.31 3.81
C CYS A 25 3.23 -4.78 4.12
N ARG A 26 3.84 -5.32 5.18
CA ARG A 26 3.47 -6.63 5.76
C ARG A 26 2.66 -6.51 7.05
N ARG A 27 2.84 -5.42 7.79
CA ARG A 27 2.12 -5.09 9.02
C ARG A 27 1.76 -3.61 8.99
N THR A 28 0.68 -3.25 9.66
CA THR A 28 0.20 -1.87 9.79
C THR A 28 0.12 -1.50 11.27
N VAL A 29 0.15 -0.21 11.55
CA VAL A 29 -0.15 0.34 12.87
C VAL A 29 -1.44 1.14 12.81
N ALA A 30 -2.30 0.94 13.80
CA ALA A 30 -3.52 1.72 13.99
C ALA A 30 -3.31 2.91 14.95
N ASN A 31 -2.20 2.93 15.70
CA ASN A 31 -1.93 3.99 16.67
C ASN A 31 -1.48 5.29 15.98
N PRO A 32 -1.89 6.47 16.47
CA PRO A 32 -1.46 7.75 15.93
C PRO A 32 0.05 7.93 15.96
N ILE A 33 0.60 8.47 14.88
CA ILE A 33 2.00 8.92 14.83
C ILE A 33 2.02 10.38 15.29
N PRO A 34 3.04 10.86 16.03
CA PRO A 34 3.15 12.27 16.35
C PRO A 34 3.30 13.12 15.07
N PRO A 35 2.45 14.15 14.82
CA PRO A 35 2.52 15.01 13.64
C PRO A 35 3.91 15.57 13.34
N ARG A 36 4.63 15.98 14.39
CA ARG A 36 5.98 16.57 14.30
C ARG A 36 7.04 15.57 13.82
N ALA A 37 6.79 14.28 14.00
CA ALA A 37 7.70 13.23 13.56
C ALA A 37 7.53 12.93 12.06
N VAL A 38 6.45 13.38 11.43
CA VAL A 38 6.14 13.08 10.02
C VAL A 38 7.02 13.92 9.10
N LYS A 39 7.51 13.28 8.03
CA LYS A 39 8.27 13.92 6.95
C LYS A 39 7.54 13.80 5.62
N LYS A 40 7.04 12.62 5.29
CA LYS A 40 6.36 12.32 4.02
C LYS A 40 5.24 11.30 4.24
N ILE A 41 4.14 11.47 3.52
CA ILE A 41 3.03 10.52 3.46
C ILE A 41 2.88 10.05 2.01
N GLU A 42 3.00 8.75 1.79
CA GLU A 42 2.71 8.10 0.52
C GLU A 42 1.41 7.32 0.64
N VAL A 43 0.48 7.56 -0.27
CA VAL A 43 -0.77 6.80 -0.38
C VAL A 43 -0.80 6.12 -1.74
N THR A 44 -0.87 4.80 -1.73
CA THR A 44 -0.94 3.98 -2.94
C THR A 44 -2.26 3.20 -2.92
N PRO A 45 -3.16 3.44 -3.88
CA PRO A 45 -4.45 2.75 -3.93
C PRO A 45 -4.28 1.26 -4.26
N ALA A 46 -5.33 0.49 -4.00
CA ALA A 46 -5.39 -0.90 -4.42
C ALA A 46 -5.16 -1.04 -5.94
N SER A 47 -4.36 -2.03 -6.34
CA SER A 47 -3.98 -2.31 -7.73
C SER A 47 -3.77 -3.81 -7.94
N GLY A 48 -3.52 -4.23 -9.18
CA GLY A 48 -3.18 -5.63 -9.48
C GLY A 48 -1.91 -6.13 -8.78
N HIS A 49 -1.06 -5.24 -8.28
CA HIS A 49 0.15 -5.55 -7.53
C HIS A 49 -0.09 -5.73 -6.02
N CYS A 50 -1.08 -5.02 -5.49
CA CYS A 50 -1.46 -5.09 -4.08
C CYS A 50 -2.96 -4.79 -3.95
N PRO A 51 -3.79 -5.75 -3.48
CA PRO A 51 -5.24 -5.63 -3.49
C PRO A 51 -5.79 -4.66 -2.43
N ARG A 52 -4.90 -4.03 -1.65
CA ARG A 52 -5.24 -3.12 -0.54
C ARG A 52 -4.54 -1.78 -0.72
N THR A 53 -5.18 -0.73 -0.23
CA THR A 53 -4.56 0.59 -0.12
C THR A 53 -3.40 0.53 0.88
N GLU A 54 -2.25 1.05 0.48
CA GLU A 54 -1.08 1.20 1.34
C GLU A 54 -0.88 2.65 1.69
N ILE A 55 -0.71 2.91 2.99
CA ILE A 55 -0.31 4.21 3.51
C ILE A 55 1.05 4.04 4.16
N ILE A 56 2.05 4.72 3.64
CA ILE A 56 3.42 4.67 4.15
C ILE A 56 3.81 6.06 4.63
N VAL A 57 4.03 6.17 5.93
CA VAL A 57 4.52 7.38 6.58
C VAL A 57 6.03 7.25 6.75
N THR A 58 6.78 8.16 6.13
CA THR A 58 8.20 8.34 6.43
C THR A 58 8.32 9.37 7.53
N VAL A 59 8.90 8.98 8.67
CA VAL A 59 9.20 9.89 9.78
C VAL A 59 10.56 10.56 9.59
N ARG A 60 10.83 11.64 10.32
CA ARG A 60 12.01 12.50 10.15
C ARG A 60 13.34 11.77 10.34
N ASN A 61 13.37 10.73 11.16
CA ASN A 61 14.55 9.87 11.34
C ASN A 61 14.78 8.88 10.18
N GLY A 62 13.93 8.91 9.13
CA GLY A 62 14.06 8.07 7.94
C GLY A 62 13.26 6.76 8.00
N ASN A 63 12.72 6.39 9.17
CA ASN A 63 11.95 5.15 9.29
C ASN A 63 10.64 5.24 8.49
N LYS A 64 10.26 4.11 7.90
CA LYS A 64 8.99 3.96 7.18
C LYS A 64 8.03 3.15 8.03
N ILE A 65 6.83 3.68 8.21
CA ILE A 65 5.77 3.10 9.02
C ILE A 65 4.54 2.92 8.14
N CYS A 66 4.07 1.68 8.05
CA CYS A 66 2.83 1.36 7.36
C CYS A 66 1.65 1.64 8.28
N VAL A 67 0.71 2.47 7.84
CA VAL A 67 -0.48 2.86 8.60
C VAL A 67 -1.68 2.06 8.09
N ASP A 68 -2.57 1.70 9.00
CA ASP A 68 -3.83 1.08 8.65
C ASP A 68 -4.73 2.05 7.87
N PRO A 69 -5.19 1.72 6.64
CA PRO A 69 -6.09 2.57 5.87
C PRO A 69 -7.43 2.86 6.58
N GLU A 70 -7.84 2.04 7.54
CA GLU A 70 -9.07 2.24 8.32
C GLU A 70 -8.85 3.07 9.60
N ALA A 71 -7.62 3.53 9.85
CA ALA A 71 -7.31 4.34 11.02
C ALA A 71 -8.04 5.69 10.99
N LYS A 72 -9.00 5.88 11.91
CA LYS A 72 -9.86 7.08 11.99
C LYS A 72 -9.12 8.42 12.10
N TRP A 73 -7.89 8.42 12.61
CA TRP A 73 -7.08 9.64 12.74
C TRP A 73 -6.37 10.02 11.44
N PHE A 74 -6.18 9.08 10.50
CA PHE A 74 -5.41 9.32 9.29
C PHE A 74 -5.99 10.44 8.40
N PRO A 75 -7.32 10.56 8.17
CA PRO A 75 -7.88 11.67 7.40
C PRO A 75 -7.52 13.05 7.97
N VAL A 76 -7.52 13.19 9.30
CA VAL A 76 -7.10 14.42 10.00
C VAL A 76 -5.60 14.67 9.80
N PHE A 77 -4.82 13.59 9.71
CA PHE A 77 -3.38 13.62 9.55
C PHE A 77 -2.90 14.07 8.16
N VAL A 78 -3.69 13.81 7.12
CA VAL A 78 -3.42 14.22 5.74
C VAL A 78 -3.57 15.74 5.54
N LEU A 79 -4.26 16.44 6.45
CA LEU A 79 -4.50 17.88 6.40
C LEU A 79 -3.36 18.71 7.03
N LEU A 80 -2.32 18.06 7.56
CA LEU A 80 -1.24 18.75 8.27
C LEU A 80 -0.32 19.52 7.30
N PRO A 81 -0.08 20.83 7.51
CA PRO A 81 0.68 21.70 6.59
C PRO A 81 2.17 21.35 6.48
N HIS A 82 2.69 20.54 7.39
CA HIS A 82 4.10 20.15 7.43
C HIS A 82 4.40 18.82 6.72
N SER A 83 3.38 18.13 6.21
CA SER A 83 3.54 16.84 5.57
C SER A 83 3.56 16.99 4.05
N THR A 84 4.58 16.44 3.41
CA THR A 84 4.58 16.27 1.96
C THR A 84 3.73 15.05 1.59
N LYS A 85 2.62 15.26 0.88
CA LYS A 85 1.75 14.18 0.42
C LYS A 85 2.12 13.82 -1.01
N THR A 86 2.32 12.53 -1.26
CA THR A 86 2.46 12.00 -2.62
C THR A 86 1.46 10.87 -2.79
N THR A 87 0.57 11.03 -3.77
CA THR A 87 -0.23 9.92 -4.28
C THR A 87 0.58 9.25 -5.37
N VAL A 88 0.78 7.93 -5.25
CA VAL A 88 1.55 7.12 -6.21
C VAL A 88 0.60 6.17 -6.91
#